data_AF-A0A1C7GSP6-F1
#
_entry.id   AF-A0A1C7GSP6-F1
#
_cell.length_a   1.000
_cell.length_b   1.000
_cell.length_c   1.000
_cell.angle_alpha   90.00
_cell.angle_beta   90.00
_cell.angle_gamma   90.00
#
_symmetry.space_group_name_H-M   'P 1'
#
loop_
_entity.id
_entity.type
_entity.pdbx_description
1 polymer ?
#
loop_
_entity_poly.entity_id
_entity_poly.type
_entity_poly.pdbx_seq_one_letter_code
_entity_poly.pdbx_strand_id
1 'polypeptide(L)'
;MVSYKNLTPGTEYKLVGVLMDKVTGNPFKVGDKEVRAEATFTPEKADGETVVKFTFDGSGITQAAEIVVFETLYQGEVKIAAHEDINDEGQTVKIVPVTPGKPTTPNPGNPQTGDRSIMGFWIGLGAIALGGLTAGIFMYTRKKKEQDGER
;
A
#
# COMPACT_ATOMS: atom_id res chain seq x y z
N MET A 1 5.68 -16.97 7.72
CA MET A 1 6.25 -18.31 7.96
C MET A 1 5.18 -19.11 8.70
N VAL A 2 5.07 -20.40 8.42
CA VAL A 2 4.04 -21.28 9.00
C VAL A 2 4.75 -22.41 9.72
N SER A 3 4.52 -22.53 11.02
CA SER A 3 5.04 -23.63 11.82
C SER A 3 4.11 -24.84 11.75
N TYR A 4 4.67 -26.03 11.54
CA TYR A 4 3.95 -27.29 11.52
C TYR A 4 4.51 -28.26 12.56
N LYS A 5 3.67 -29.21 12.96
CA LYS A 5 4.04 -30.28 13.90
C LYS A 5 3.46 -31.61 13.47
N ASN A 6 4.14 -32.70 13.84
CA ASN A 6 3.72 -34.08 13.63
C ASN A 6 3.46 -34.46 12.16
N LEU A 7 4.16 -33.84 11.21
CA LEU A 7 4.15 -34.29 9.81
C LEU A 7 5.04 -35.52 9.64
N THR A 8 4.84 -36.27 8.56
CA THR A 8 5.71 -37.41 8.23
C THR A 8 6.90 -36.93 7.41
N PRO A 9 8.15 -37.07 7.90
CA PRO A 9 9.32 -36.70 7.12
C PRO A 9 9.37 -37.42 5.77
N GLY A 10 9.82 -36.73 4.73
CA GLY A 10 9.92 -37.28 3.37
C GLY A 10 8.59 -37.42 2.63
N THR A 11 7.46 -37.03 3.24
CA THR A 11 6.16 -36.96 2.58
C THR A 11 5.91 -35.56 2.03
N GLU A 12 5.45 -35.46 0.79
CA GLU A 12 5.10 -34.16 0.19
C GLU A 12 3.75 -33.64 0.71
N TYR A 13 3.70 -32.35 1.02
CA TYR A 13 2.49 -31.65 1.42
C TYR A 13 2.29 -30.38 0.61
N LYS A 14 1.03 -29.98 0.45
CA LYS A 14 0.65 -28.70 -0.14
C LYS A 14 -0.02 -27.83 0.92
N LEU A 15 0.54 -26.66 1.18
CA LEU A 15 -0.03 -25.65 2.05
C LEU A 15 -0.66 -24.56 1.18
N VAL A 16 -1.94 -24.29 1.39
CA VAL A 16 -2.70 -23.26 0.68
C VAL A 16 -3.06 -22.17 1.68
N GLY A 17 -2.72 -20.94 1.34
CA GLY A 17 -3.07 -19.74 2.09
C GLY A 17 -4.10 -18.89 1.34
N VAL A 18 -5.09 -18.36 2.05
CA VAL A 18 -6.10 -17.42 1.55
C VAL A 18 -6.12 -16.19 2.44
N LEU A 19 -6.02 -14.99 1.85
CA LEU A 19 -6.23 -13.76 2.62
C LEU A 19 -7.73 -13.54 2.80
N MET A 20 -8.15 -13.26 4.03
CA MET A 20 -9.53 -12.99 4.42
C MET A 20 -9.66 -11.53 4.84
N ASP A 21 -10.74 -10.87 4.45
CA ASP A 21 -11.10 -9.56 5.00
C ASP A 21 -11.71 -9.75 6.39
N LYS A 22 -11.09 -9.15 7.42
CA LYS A 22 -11.48 -9.35 8.82
C LYS A 22 -12.89 -8.85 9.13
N VAL A 23 -13.33 -7.80 8.45
CA VAL A 23 -14.64 -7.16 8.70
C VAL A 23 -15.76 -8.02 8.13
N THR A 24 -15.59 -8.52 6.91
CA THR A 24 -16.62 -9.25 6.19
C THR A 24 -16.56 -10.76 6.38
N GLY A 25 -15.40 -11.29 6.79
CA GLY A 25 -15.14 -12.74 6.87
C GLY A 25 -15.03 -13.43 5.52
N ASN A 26 -15.06 -12.69 4.41
CA ASN A 26 -14.96 -13.23 3.05
C ASN A 26 -13.52 -13.18 2.53
N PRO A 27 -13.18 -13.96 1.48
CA PRO A 27 -11.89 -13.85 0.83
C PRO A 27 -11.60 -12.41 0.41
N PHE A 28 -10.43 -11.91 0.80
CA PHE A 28 -9.95 -10.59 0.42
C PHE A 28 -9.66 -10.57 -1.08
N LYS A 29 -10.15 -9.53 -1.75
CA LYS A 29 -10.04 -9.37 -3.20
C LYS A 29 -9.32 -8.09 -3.56
N VAL A 30 -8.53 -8.18 -4.62
CA VAL A 30 -8.01 -7.03 -5.35
C VAL A 30 -8.62 -7.05 -6.74
N GLY A 31 -9.45 -6.04 -7.03
CA GLY A 31 -10.39 -6.12 -8.14
C GLY A 31 -11.36 -7.30 -7.91
N ASP A 32 -11.53 -8.16 -8.91
CA ASP A 32 -12.42 -9.33 -8.84
C ASP A 32 -11.70 -10.63 -8.43
N LYS A 33 -10.40 -10.57 -8.12
CA LYS A 33 -9.57 -11.75 -7.84
C LYS A 33 -9.30 -11.91 -6.35
N GLU A 34 -9.57 -13.10 -5.84
CA GLU A 34 -9.16 -13.49 -4.49
C GLU A 34 -7.64 -13.60 -4.39
N VAL A 35 -7.10 -13.18 -3.26
CA VAL A 35 -5.66 -13.29 -3.00
C VAL A 35 -5.37 -14.61 -2.31
N ARG A 36 -4.76 -15.53 -3.05
CA ARG A 36 -4.36 -16.86 -2.58
C ARG A 36 -2.90 -17.13 -2.94
N ALA A 37 -2.24 -17.97 -2.15
CA ALA A 37 -0.90 -18.47 -2.43
C ALA A 37 -0.78 -19.92 -1.98
N GLU A 38 0.12 -20.67 -2.59
CA GLU A 38 0.39 -22.05 -2.21
C GLU A 38 1.89 -22.33 -2.16
N ALA A 39 2.27 -23.31 -1.35
CA ALA A 39 3.61 -23.84 -1.28
C ALA A 39 3.54 -25.37 -1.16
N THR A 40 4.29 -26.05 -2.01
CA THR A 40 4.53 -27.49 -1.88
C THR A 40 5.88 -27.69 -1.20
N PHE A 41 5.94 -28.55 -0.20
CA PHE A 41 7.16 -28.83 0.54
C PHE A 41 7.18 -30.26 1.05
N THR A 42 8.39 -30.78 1.24
CA THR A 42 8.65 -32.10 1.82
C THR A 42 9.52 -31.89 3.05
N PRO A 43 8.98 -32.05 4.27
CA PRO A 43 9.72 -31.74 5.48
C PRO A 43 10.76 -32.83 5.78
N GLU A 44 11.95 -32.42 6.24
CA GLU A 44 13.00 -33.33 6.68
C GLU A 44 12.78 -33.84 8.11
N LYS A 45 11.94 -33.15 8.90
CA LYS A 45 11.60 -33.45 10.29
C LYS A 45 10.10 -33.33 10.49
N ALA A 46 9.57 -33.97 11.53
CA ALA A 46 8.13 -33.94 11.80
C ALA A 46 7.61 -32.54 12.15
N ASP A 47 8.46 -31.73 12.78
CA ASP A 47 8.18 -30.37 13.21
C ASP A 47 9.15 -29.42 12.53
N GLY A 48 8.65 -28.25 12.14
CA GLY A 48 9.45 -27.26 11.43
C GLY A 48 8.63 -26.08 10.93
N GLU A 49 9.19 -25.37 9.97
CA GLU A 49 8.58 -24.19 9.38
C GLU A 49 8.67 -24.22 7.86
N THR A 50 7.71 -23.57 7.22
CA THR A 50 7.71 -23.33 5.77
C THR A 50 7.24 -21.91 5.46
N VAL A 51 7.42 -21.46 4.22
CA VAL A 51 7.06 -20.12 3.77
C VAL A 51 6.04 -20.19 2.65
N VAL A 52 4.89 -19.55 2.85
CA VAL A 52 3.92 -19.25 1.79
C VAL A 52 4.09 -17.76 1.44
N LYS A 53 4.46 -17.48 0.19
CA LYS A 53 4.69 -16.11 -0.27
C LYS A 53 3.46 -15.60 -1.04
N PHE A 54 2.81 -14.59 -0.50
CA PHE A 54 1.76 -13.85 -1.20
C PHE A 54 2.37 -12.74 -2.06
N THR A 55 1.85 -12.56 -3.27
CA THR A 55 2.22 -11.45 -4.16
C THR A 55 0.99 -11.04 -4.95
N PHE A 56 0.62 -9.77 -4.85
CA PHE A 56 -0.51 -9.19 -5.57
C PHE A 56 -0.28 -7.68 -5.74
N ASP A 57 -0.97 -7.07 -6.71
CA ASP A 57 -0.89 -5.63 -6.93
C ASP A 57 -1.77 -4.88 -5.92
N GLY A 58 -1.17 -4.16 -4.99
CA GLY A 58 -1.90 -3.38 -3.99
C GLY A 58 -2.54 -2.10 -4.53
N SER A 59 -2.29 -1.70 -5.78
CA SER A 59 -2.76 -0.42 -6.34
C SER A 59 -4.28 -0.26 -6.36
N GLY A 60 -5.03 -1.37 -6.40
CA GLY A 60 -6.49 -1.39 -6.34
C GLY A 60 -7.08 -1.18 -4.94
N ILE A 61 -6.26 -1.12 -3.89
CA ILE A 61 -6.72 -0.98 -2.50
C ILE A 61 -6.86 0.51 -2.16
N THR A 62 -8.08 1.00 -2.21
CA THR A 62 -8.41 2.43 -2.01
C THR A 62 -8.84 2.77 -0.60
N GLN A 63 -9.18 1.77 0.21
CA GLN A 63 -9.61 1.92 1.60
C GLN A 63 -8.73 1.10 2.53
N ALA A 64 -8.62 1.53 3.78
CA ALA A 64 -7.91 0.75 4.79
C ALA A 64 -8.62 -0.59 5.00
N ALA A 65 -7.84 -1.67 5.12
CA ALA A 65 -8.35 -3.01 5.32
C ALA A 65 -7.52 -3.73 6.39
N GLU A 66 -8.18 -4.57 7.18
CA GLU A 66 -7.51 -5.55 8.03
C GLU A 66 -7.73 -6.92 7.41
N ILE A 67 -6.63 -7.61 7.12
CA ILE A 67 -6.64 -8.91 6.47
C ILE A 67 -6.02 -9.94 7.40
N VAL A 68 -6.55 -11.16 7.38
CA VAL A 68 -6.05 -12.30 8.15
C VAL A 68 -5.76 -13.45 7.19
N VAL A 69 -4.69 -14.19 7.43
CA VAL A 69 -4.35 -15.37 6.61
C VAL A 69 -5.09 -16.58 7.15
N PHE A 70 -5.77 -17.31 6.27
CA PHE A 70 -6.24 -18.67 6.53
C PHE A 70 -5.34 -19.66 5.83
N GLU A 71 -5.00 -20.75 6.51
CA GLU A 71 -4.04 -21.74 6.04
C GLU A 71 -4.66 -23.13 6.08
N THR A 72 -4.52 -23.89 4.99
CA THR A 72 -4.97 -25.29 4.93
C THR A 72 -3.85 -26.16 4.38
N LEU A 73 -3.53 -27.23 5.12
CA LEU A 73 -2.53 -28.22 4.74
C LEU A 73 -3.19 -29.46 4.13
N TYR A 74 -2.65 -29.91 3.01
CA TYR A 74 -3.11 -31.08 2.27
C TYR A 74 -2.00 -32.12 2.14
N GLN A 75 -2.39 -33.39 2.19
CA GLN A 75 -1.60 -34.53 1.72
C GLN A 75 -2.34 -35.13 0.52
N GLY A 76 -1.78 -34.95 -0.68
CA GLY A 76 -2.52 -35.19 -1.92
C GLY A 76 -3.76 -34.30 -2.00
N GLU A 77 -4.94 -34.90 -2.14
CA GLU A 77 -6.22 -34.19 -2.20
C GLU A 77 -6.92 -34.07 -0.83
N VAL A 78 -6.36 -34.68 0.22
CA VAL A 78 -7.00 -34.75 1.55
C VAL A 78 -6.54 -33.56 2.41
N LYS A 79 -7.48 -32.75 2.90
CA LYS A 79 -7.24 -31.74 3.94
C LYS A 79 -6.93 -32.45 5.25
N ILE A 80 -5.75 -32.20 5.82
CA ILE A 80 -5.29 -32.84 7.06
C ILE A 80 -5.17 -31.88 8.24
N ALA A 81 -5.04 -30.58 8.00
CA ALA A 81 -5.02 -29.55 9.03
C ALA A 81 -5.44 -28.19 8.43
N ALA A 82 -5.91 -27.30 9.29
CA ALA A 82 -6.13 -25.90 8.94
C ALA A 82 -6.00 -24.98 10.15
N HIS A 83 -5.62 -23.74 9.89
CA HIS A 83 -5.65 -22.61 10.81
C HIS A 83 -6.51 -21.52 10.17
N GLU A 84 -7.74 -21.39 10.67
CA GLU A 84 -8.82 -20.58 10.07
C GLU A 84 -9.48 -19.71 11.15
N ASP A 85 -8.68 -18.88 11.83
CA ASP A 85 -9.16 -17.96 12.87
C ASP A 85 -9.11 -16.51 12.40
N ILE A 86 -10.29 -15.91 12.14
CA ILE A 86 -10.42 -14.52 11.68
C ILE A 86 -9.99 -13.49 12.72
N ASN A 87 -9.82 -13.91 13.98
CA ASN A 87 -9.39 -13.05 15.07
C ASN A 87 -7.92 -13.23 15.45
N ASP A 88 -7.16 -14.05 14.72
CA ASP A 88 -5.75 -14.25 15.00
C ASP A 88 -4.94 -12.97 14.73
N GLU A 89 -4.62 -12.24 15.80
CA GLU A 89 -3.82 -11.02 15.74
C GLU A 89 -2.40 -11.28 15.24
N GLY A 90 -1.84 -12.47 15.49
CA GLY A 90 -0.51 -12.88 15.01
C GLY A 90 -0.48 -13.12 13.50
N GLN A 91 -1.64 -13.34 12.88
CA GLN A 91 -1.80 -13.49 11.44
C GLN A 91 -2.59 -12.35 10.79
N THR A 92 -2.83 -11.26 11.51
CA THR A 92 -3.52 -10.06 11.00
C THR A 92 -2.53 -9.03 10.48
N VAL A 93 -2.78 -8.48 9.29
CA VAL A 93 -2.05 -7.33 8.73
C VAL A 93 -3.04 -6.21 8.39
N LYS A 94 -2.66 -4.97 8.73
CA LYS A 94 -3.40 -3.76 8.32
C LYS A 94 -2.80 -3.15 7.06
N ILE A 95 -3.61 -3.03 6.03
CA ILE A 95 -3.26 -2.32 4.79
C ILE A 95 -3.79 -0.89 4.90
N VAL A 96 -2.91 0.08 4.72
CA VAL A 96 -3.26 1.50 4.70
C VAL A 96 -2.96 2.03 3.29
N PRO A 97 -3.97 2.51 2.54
CA PRO A 97 -3.76 3.12 1.24
C PRO A 97 -2.80 4.29 1.34
N VAL A 98 -1.91 4.41 0.37
CA VAL A 98 -1.10 5.60 0.20
C VAL A 98 -2.02 6.75 -0.20
N THR A 99 -2.41 7.58 0.77
CA THR A 99 -2.94 8.90 0.44
C THR A 99 -1.72 9.74 0.04
N PRO A 100 -1.67 10.35 -1.15
CA PRO A 100 -0.66 11.37 -1.42
C PRO A 100 -0.82 12.43 -0.33
N GLY A 101 0.10 12.46 0.63
CA GLY A 101 0.03 13.40 1.72
C GLY A 101 0.01 14.81 1.14
N LYS A 102 -0.85 15.68 1.67
CA LYS A 102 -0.53 17.11 1.71
C LYS A 102 0.89 17.21 2.30
N PRO A 103 1.85 17.89 1.64
CA PRO A 103 3.24 17.89 2.10
C PRO A 103 3.30 18.35 3.56
N THR A 104 3.72 17.45 4.44
CA THR A 104 4.04 17.77 5.83
C THR A 104 5.42 18.40 5.88
N THR A 105 5.52 19.56 6.52
CA THR A 105 6.77 20.28 6.76
C THR A 105 7.78 19.37 7.48
N PRO A 106 9.07 19.32 7.07
CA PRO A 106 10.07 18.49 7.74
C PRO A 106 10.26 18.92 9.21
N ASN A 107 10.20 17.96 10.12
CA ASN A 107 10.60 18.16 11.52
C ASN A 107 12.13 17.98 11.62
N PRO A 108 12.92 18.96 12.10
CA PRO A 108 14.37 18.88 12.12
C PRO A 108 14.83 17.96 13.25
N GLY A 109 14.94 16.65 12.97
CA GLY A 109 15.42 15.69 13.97
C GLY A 109 15.64 14.24 13.50
N ASN A 110 15.01 13.80 12.40
CA ASN A 110 15.21 12.45 11.87
C ASN A 110 16.06 12.46 10.59
N PRO A 111 17.07 11.58 10.46
CA PRO A 111 17.82 11.44 9.22
C PRO A 111 16.94 10.82 8.12
N GLN A 112 17.07 11.35 6.89
CA GLN A 112 16.28 11.02 5.71
C GLN A 112 17.16 10.31 4.67
N THR A 113 16.78 9.12 4.20
CA THR A 113 17.47 8.37 3.13
C THR A 113 16.60 8.31 1.86
N GLY A 114 17.01 9.04 0.79
CA GLY A 114 16.61 9.05 -0.66
C GLY A 114 15.16 8.70 -1.06
N ASP A 115 14.39 9.52 -1.79
CA ASP A 115 14.66 10.16 -3.09
C ASP A 115 14.44 11.69 -3.11
N ARG A 116 15.22 12.41 -3.93
CA ARG A 116 15.15 13.88 -4.13
C ARG A 116 14.79 14.26 -5.56
N SER A 117 13.68 13.74 -6.07
CA SER A 117 13.25 13.98 -7.45
C SER A 117 11.78 14.39 -7.54
N ILE A 118 11.35 15.40 -6.76
CA ILE A 118 10.42 16.46 -7.21
C ILE A 118 10.23 17.49 -6.10
N MET A 119 10.19 18.78 -6.48
CA MET A 119 9.83 19.96 -5.68
C MET A 119 10.93 20.75 -4.95
N GLY A 120 12.19 20.63 -5.40
CA GLY A 120 13.24 21.63 -5.12
C GLY A 120 13.37 22.71 -6.20
N PHE A 121 12.50 22.74 -7.21
CA PHE A 121 12.76 23.49 -8.46
C PHE A 121 11.86 24.71 -8.73
N TRP A 122 11.03 25.20 -7.78
CA TRP A 122 10.24 26.44 -8.00
C TRP A 122 10.02 27.39 -6.81
N ILE A 123 10.74 27.27 -5.68
CA ILE A 123 10.63 28.28 -4.57
C ILE A 123 12.00 28.88 -4.20
N GLY A 124 12.93 28.96 -5.16
CA GLY A 124 14.30 29.46 -4.92
C GLY A 124 14.83 30.52 -5.88
N LEU A 125 14.18 30.76 -7.02
CA LEU A 125 14.53 31.84 -7.97
C LEU A 125 13.25 32.34 -8.67
N GLY A 126 12.47 33.15 -7.97
CA GLY A 126 11.23 33.74 -8.50
C GLY A 126 10.58 34.75 -7.57
N ALA A 127 11.35 35.42 -6.70
CA ALA A 127 10.95 36.76 -6.32
C ALA A 127 11.00 37.60 -7.61
N ILE A 128 9.86 38.23 -7.92
CA ILE A 128 9.54 39.15 -9.03
C ILE A 128 8.59 38.55 -10.07
N ALA A 129 7.41 39.18 -10.16
CA ALA A 129 6.43 39.18 -11.25
C ALA A 129 5.17 38.29 -11.18
N LEU A 130 4.42 38.32 -10.06
CA LEU A 130 2.95 38.14 -10.10
C LEU A 130 2.14 39.24 -9.37
N GLY A 131 2.77 40.41 -9.13
CA GLY A 131 2.09 41.63 -8.68
C GLY A 131 1.91 42.72 -9.76
N GLY A 132 2.37 42.47 -10.99
CA GLY A 132 2.50 43.53 -12.02
C GLY A 132 1.41 43.60 -13.08
N LEU A 133 0.60 42.56 -13.29
CA LEU A 133 -0.34 42.54 -14.42
C LEU A 133 -1.73 43.12 -14.11
N THR A 134 -2.19 43.11 -12.86
CA THR A 134 -3.49 43.74 -12.51
C THR A 134 -3.36 45.25 -12.28
N ALA A 135 -2.26 45.72 -11.69
CA ALA A 135 -1.99 47.15 -11.52
C ALA A 135 -1.62 47.87 -12.84
N GLY A 136 -0.95 47.16 -13.77
CA GLY A 136 -0.57 47.71 -15.08
C GLY A 136 -1.77 47.97 -15.99
N ILE A 137 -2.75 47.07 -16.02
CA ILE A 137 -3.98 47.25 -16.80
C ILE A 137 -4.86 48.36 -16.20
N PHE A 138 -4.90 48.49 -14.87
CA PHE A 138 -5.66 49.56 -14.19
C PHE A 138 -5.02 50.96 -14.37
N MET A 139 -3.69 51.09 -14.34
CA MET A 139 -3.04 52.38 -14.61
C MET A 139 -3.01 52.77 -16.09
N TYR A 140 -2.87 51.81 -17.02
CA TYR A 140 -2.89 52.09 -18.46
C TYR A 140 -4.27 52.58 -18.94
N THR A 141 -5.35 52.02 -18.40
CA THR A 141 -6.72 52.45 -18.74
C THR A 141 -7.09 53.81 -18.15
N ARG A 142 -6.48 54.21 -17.03
CA ARG A 142 -6.67 55.56 -16.45
C ARG A 142 -5.91 56.64 -17.22
N LYS A 143 -4.67 56.40 -17.64
CA LYS A 143 -3.87 57.39 -18.38
C LYS A 143 -4.39 57.70 -19.79
N LYS A 144 -5.04 56.74 -20.46
CA LYS A 144 -5.61 56.98 -21.80
C LYS A 144 -6.88 57.86 -21.76
N LYS A 145 -7.66 57.83 -20.67
CA LYS A 145 -8.81 58.73 -20.50
C LYS A 145 -8.42 60.18 -20.19
N GLU A 146 -7.22 60.42 -19.68
CA GLU A 146 -6.73 61.78 -19.39
C GLU A 146 -6.05 62.43 -20.62
N GLN A 147 -5.60 61.67 -21.63
CA GLN A 147 -5.06 62.24 -22.90
C GLN A 147 -6.08 62.36 -24.04
N ASP A 148 -7.17 61.58 -24.01
CA ASP A 148 -8.29 61.73 -24.97
C ASP A 148 -9.36 62.75 -24.50
N GLY A 149 -9.14 63.40 -23.34
CA GLY A 149 -10.01 64.43 -22.77
C GLY A 149 -9.48 65.87 -22.86
N GLU A 150 -8.34 66.09 -23.51
CA GLU A 150 -7.75 67.40 -23.73
C GLU A 150 -7.33 67.54 -25.21
N ARG A 151 -8.34 67.61 -26.09
CA ARG A 151 -8.27 68.23 -27.41
C ARG A 151 -9.55 69.01 -27.67
#